data_AF-S3WXD0-F1
#
_entry.id   AF-S3WXD0-F1
#
_cell.length_a   1.000
_cell.length_b   1.000
_cell.length_c   1.000
_cell.angle_alpha   90.00
_cell.angle_beta   90.00
_cell.angle_gamma   90.00
#
_symmetry.space_group_name_H-M   'P 1'
#
loop_
_entity.id
_entity.type
_entity.pdbx_description
1 polymer ?
#
loop_
_entity_poly.entity_id
_entity_poly.type
_entity_poly.pdbx_seq_one_letter_code
_entity_poly.pdbx_strand_id
1 'polypeptide(L)' 'MNDDVRDRMPQGLLNEELAFRAMSEFLWQYAKHCDDFYTLVGDTFVDSDGRPTDPAVWDDWLASVAAVLEGRPLREGQM' A
#
# COMPACT_ATOMS: atom_id res chain seq x y z
N MET A 1 6.87 33.99 -1.36
CA MET A 1 7.47 32.99 -2.25
C MET A 1 7.19 31.66 -1.59
N ASN A 2 6.33 30.87 -2.25
CA ASN A 2 5.53 29.79 -1.69
C ASN A 2 6.35 28.62 -1.12
N ASP A 3 5.72 27.95 -0.15
CA ASP A 3 5.78 26.54 0.21
C ASP A 3 6.77 25.67 -0.57
N ASP A 4 7.71 25.03 0.15
CA ASP A 4 7.88 23.57 0.05
C ASP A 4 8.71 23.03 1.23
N VAL A 5 8.18 23.15 2.46
CA VAL A 5 8.63 22.32 3.58
C VAL A 5 7.86 20.98 3.53
N ARG A 6 7.73 20.39 2.34
CA ARG A 6 7.53 18.95 2.26
C ARG A 6 8.87 18.32 2.60
N ASP A 7 9.08 18.24 3.91
CA ASP A 7 9.80 17.19 4.59
C ASP A 7 9.87 15.94 3.70
N ARG A 8 10.97 15.83 2.94
CA ARG A 8 11.19 14.70 2.04
C ARG A 8 11.52 13.54 2.97
N MET A 9 10.48 12.85 3.42
CA MET A 9 10.63 11.58 4.10
C MET A 9 11.60 10.73 3.27
N PRO A 10 12.61 10.08 3.89
CA PRO A 10 13.50 9.18 3.17
C PRO A 10 12.64 8.19 2.38
N GLN A 11 13.03 7.88 1.14
CA GLN A 11 12.23 7.05 0.23
C GLN A 11 11.74 5.79 0.95
N GLY A 12 10.41 5.62 1.02
CA GLY A 12 9.76 4.47 1.68
C GLY A 12 9.41 4.67 3.17
N LEU A 13 9.76 5.80 3.80
CA LEU A 13 9.28 6.11 5.15
C LEU A 13 7.87 6.72 5.07
N LEU A 14 6.90 6.02 5.65
CA LEU A 14 5.52 6.47 5.77
C LEU A 14 5.28 6.95 7.20
N ASN A 15 4.65 8.11 7.36
CA ASN A 15 3.97 8.42 8.63
C ASN A 15 2.72 7.57 8.77
N GLU A 16 2.09 7.61 9.94
CA GLU A 16 0.94 6.78 10.28
C GLU A 16 -0.23 6.99 9.30
N GLU A 17 -0.46 8.23 8.86
CA GLU A 17 -1.52 8.56 7.91
C GLU A 17 -1.24 7.97 6.53
N LEU A 18 -0.03 8.14 6.01
CA LEU A 18 0.38 7.61 4.71
C LEU A 18 0.40 6.07 4.71
N ALA A 19 0.82 5.46 5.82
CA ALA A 19 0.79 4.01 6.00
C ALA A 19 -0.65 3.47 5.99
N PHE A 20 -1.57 4.14 6.70
CA PHE A 20 -2.98 3.76 6.70
C PHE A 20 -3.61 3.92 5.31
N ARG A 21 -3.32 5.01 4.60
CA ARG A 21 -3.78 5.22 3.22
C ARG A 21 -3.27 4.13 2.28
N ALA A 22 -2.00 3.78 2.36
CA ALA A 22 -1.40 2.73 1.55
C ALA A 22 -2.04 1.36 1.83
N MET A 23 -2.27 1.03 3.10
CA MET A 23 -2.96 -0.20 3.51
C MET A 23 -4.41 -0.25 3.03
N SER A 24 -5.15 0.86 3.11
CA SER A 24 -6.52 0.89 2.59
C SER A 24 -6.58 0.72 1.07
N GLU A 25 -5.61 1.26 0.32
CA GLU A 25 -5.54 1.10 -1.13
C GLU A 25 -5.15 -0.32 -1.51
N PHE A 26 -4.13 -0.87 -0.84
CA PHE A 26 -3.68 -2.24 -1.00
C PHE A 26 -4.84 -3.24 -0.80
N LEU A 27 -5.56 -3.15 0.34
CA LEU A 27 -6.69 -4.04 0.60
C LEU A 27 -7.79 -3.90 -0.45
N TRP A 28 -8.06 -2.68 -0.94
CA TRP A 28 -9.05 -2.45 -1.99
C TRP A 28 -8.65 -3.09 -3.32
N GLN A 29 -7.40 -2.92 -3.75
CA GLN A 29 -6.90 -3.51 -5.00
C GLN A 29 -6.84 -5.03 -4.88
N TYR A 30 -6.30 -5.54 -3.78
CA TYR A 30 -6.09 -6.96 -3.57
C TYR A 30 -7.42 -7.73 -3.41
N ALA A 31 -8.40 -7.14 -2.72
CA ALA A 31 -9.73 -7.74 -2.60
C ALA A 31 -10.49 -7.89 -3.93
N LYS A 32 -10.10 -7.17 -5.00
CA LYS A 32 -10.70 -7.38 -6.35
C LYS A 32 -10.27 -8.69 -6.98
N HIS A 33 -9.14 -9.25 -6.54
CA HIS A 33 -8.51 -10.42 -7.13
C HIS A 33 -8.51 -11.64 -6.20
N CYS A 34 -9.00 -11.46 -4.97
CA CYS A 34 -9.02 -12.50 -3.96
C CYS A 34 -10.41 -13.15 -3.88
N ASP A 35 -10.44 -14.48 -3.80
CA ASP A 35 -11.69 -15.26 -3.77
C ASP A 35 -12.44 -15.09 -2.44
N ASP A 36 -11.71 -15.04 -1.32
CA ASP A 36 -12.27 -14.81 0.01
C ASP A 36 -11.29 -14.13 0.98
N PHE A 37 -11.80 -13.77 2.16
CA PHE A 37 -11.00 -13.12 3.20
C PHE A 37 -9.89 -14.02 3.77
N TYR A 38 -10.07 -15.34 3.79
CA TYR A 38 -9.06 -16.26 4.36
C TYR A 38 -7.85 -16.40 3.45
N THR A 39 -8.07 -16.39 2.13
CA THR A 39 -7.05 -16.35 1.09
C THR A 39 -6.24 -15.05 1.24
N LEU A 40 -6.91 -13.91 1.41
CA LEU A 40 -6.24 -12.62 1.65
C LEU A 40 -5.34 -12.66 2.88
N VAL A 41 -5.84 -13.19 4.00
CA VAL A 41 -5.07 -13.30 5.25
C VAL A 41 -3.92 -14.29 5.12
N GLY A 42 -4.10 -15.38 4.36
CA GLY A 42 -3.05 -16.36 4.08
C GLY A 42 -1.91 -15.77 3.26
N ASP A 43 -2.23 -15.10 2.15
CA ASP A 43 -1.24 -14.56 1.22
C ASP A 43 -0.48 -13.37 1.82
N THR A 44 -1.14 -12.61 2.70
CA THR A 44 -0.55 -11.48 3.45
C THR A 44 0.16 -11.89 4.74
N PHE A 45 0.14 -13.17 5.13
CA PHE A 45 0.85 -13.64 6.32
C PHE A 45 2.35 -13.41 6.15
N VAL A 46 2.97 -12.78 7.15
CA VAL A 46 4.38 -12.41 7.10
C VAL A 46 5.24 -13.57 7.59
N ASP A 47 6.14 -14.06 6.74
CA ASP A 47 7.11 -15.08 7.10
C ASP A 47 8.28 -14.47 7.89
N SER A 48 9.17 -15.33 8.38
CA SER A 48 10.38 -15.01 9.14
C SER A 48 11.37 -14.06 8.44
N ASP A 49 11.27 -13.89 7.11
CA ASP A 49 12.06 -12.93 6.34
C ASP A 49 11.44 -11.53 6.28
N GLY A 50 10.28 -11.33 6.91
CA GLY A 50 9.55 -10.07 6.95
C GLY A 50 8.74 -9.77 5.69
N ARG A 51 8.55 -10.76 4.79
CA ARG A 51 7.76 -10.61 3.57
C ARG A 51 6.47 -11.44 3.63
N PRO A 52 5.44 -11.07 2.83
CA PRO A 52 4.24 -11.88 2.68
C PRO A 52 4.55 -13.28 2.15
N THR A 53 3.67 -14.22 2.46
CA THR A 53 3.78 -15.62 2.03
C THR A 53 3.68 -15.76 0.51
N ASP A 54 2.86 -14.93 -0.13
CA ASP A 54 2.88 -14.76 -1.59
C ASP A 54 3.79 -13.58 -1.97
N PRO A 55 4.90 -13.79 -2.70
CA PRO A 55 5.77 -12.72 -3.16
C PRO A 55 5.08 -11.65 -4.01
N ALA A 56 4.01 -11.98 -4.74
CA ALA A 56 3.29 -11.02 -5.58
C ALA A 56 2.58 -9.95 -4.74
N VAL A 57 2.14 -10.30 -3.52
CA VAL A 57 1.53 -9.38 -2.56
C VAL A 57 2.48 -8.25 -2.17
N TRP A 58 3.78 -8.55 -2.13
CA TRP A 58 4.78 -7.54 -1.80
C TRP A 58 4.86 -6.45 -2.87
N ASP A 59 4.80 -6.83 -4.14
CA ASP A 59 4.85 -5.88 -5.25
C ASP A 59 3.57 -5.02 -5.29
N ASP A 60 2.41 -5.61 -5.01
CA ASP A 60 1.12 -4.89 -4.89
C ASP A 60 1.12 -3.89 -3.72
N TRP A 61 1.73 -4.27 -2.59
CA TRP A 61 1.96 -3.37 -1.47
C TRP A 61 2.86 -2.19 -1.87
N LEU A 62 4.01 -2.46 -2.51
CA LEU A 62 4.93 -1.40 -2.96
C LEU A 62 4.27 -0.45 -3.97
N ALA A 63 3.42 -0.96 -4.87
CA ALA A 63 2.64 -0.14 -5.79
C ALA A 63 1.66 0.78 -5.06
N SER A 64 0.99 0.27 -4.02
CA SER A 64 0.06 1.04 -3.18
C SER A 64 0.79 2.14 -2.39
N VAL A 65 1.97 1.82 -1.84
CA VAL A 65 2.85 2.79 -1.16
C VAL A 65 3.30 3.89 -2.12
N ALA A 66 3.74 3.53 -3.33
CA ALA A 66 4.16 4.49 -4.35
C ALA A 66 3.01 5.43 -4.74
N ALA A 67 1.80 4.91 -4.95
CA ALA A 67 0.63 5.73 -5.29
C ALA A 67 0.34 6.81 -4.23
N VAL A 68 0.43 6.45 -2.95
CA VAL A 68 0.19 7.38 -1.83
C VAL A 68 1.31 8.40 -1.69
N LEU A 69 2.57 7.98 -1.82
CA LEU A 69 3.72 8.89 -1.79
C LEU A 69 3.71 9.90 -2.95
N GLU A 70 3.22 9.49 -4.12
CA GLU A 70 3.02 10.35 -5.29
C GLU A 70 1.79 11.26 -5.17
N GLY A 71 0.98 11.10 -4.09
CA GLY A 71 -0.23 11.89 -3.86
C GLY A 71 -1.36 11.56 -4.82
N ARG A 72 -1.36 10.36 -5.43
CA ARG A 72 -2.48 9.91 -6.27
C ARG A 72 -3.75 9.79 -5.41
N PRO A 73 -4.91 10.20 -5.92
CA PRO A 73 -6.18 9.94 -5.26
C PRO A 73 -6.35 8.43 -5.01
N LEU A 74 -6.76 8.08 -3.80
CA LEU A 74 -7.17 6.71 -3.53
C LEU A 74 -8.33 6.36 -4.46
N ARG A 75 -8.28 5.19 -5.10
CA ARG A 75 -9.37 4.66 -5.95
C ARG A 75 -9.68 5.53 -7.19
N GLU A 76 -8.67 6.24 -7.71
CA GLU A 76 -8.82 7.12 -8.89
C GLU A 76 -9.48 6.39 -10.09
N GLY A 77 -10.48 7.03 -10.71
CA GLY A 77 -11.17 6.50 -11.90
C GLY A 77 -12.48 5.74 -11.68
N GLN A 78 -13.01 5.67 -10.45
CA GLN A 78 -14.32 5.06 -10.19
C GLN A 78 -15.25 6.04 -9.44
N MET A 79 -15.99 6.84 -10.22
CA MET A 79 -17.26 7.46 -9.84
C MET A 79 -18.36 6.92 -10.76
#